data_AF-A0A8K0VWW6-F1
#
_entry.id   AF-A0A8K0VWW6-F1
#
_cell.length_a   1.000
_cell.length_b   1.000
_cell.length_c   1.000
_cell.angle_alpha   90.00
_cell.angle_beta   90.00
_cell.angle_gamma   90.00
#
_symmetry.space_group_name_H-M   'P 1'
#
loop_
_entity.id
_entity.type
_entity.pdbx_description
1 polymer ?
#
loop_
_entity_poly.entity_id
_entity_poly.type
_entity_poly.pdbx_seq_one_letter_code
_entity_poly.pdbx_strand_id
1 'polypeptide(L)'
;MVRLAILALATLLASTTAQNTTLRYMPFGDSITEIICWRSKLWNQLQSTPYAATNFVGSGKTENNCKDTKYDRDNEGHSGFLAIDIANKGQLEGWLKANPADVITMHLGTNDIVQQNKAVGDIIAAFGKLITTMRASNPRMKIVVAKIIPIAIGNYNAKIQQLNAAITPWAQGLNKTESPIWVVDQYTGFDAAADLRDGVHPNDKGDEKMVKVWFPAVLRALEEAGKERG
;
A
#
# COMPACT_ATOMS: atom_id res chain seq x y z
N MET A 1 45.26 -61.35 -5.46
CA MET A 1 44.67 -60.43 -4.46
C MET A 1 44.21 -59.18 -5.20
N VAL A 2 42.92 -59.07 -5.52
CA VAL A 2 42.36 -57.90 -6.21
C VAL A 2 41.82 -56.95 -5.13
N ARG A 3 42.38 -55.75 -5.03
CA ARG A 3 41.93 -54.71 -4.10
C ARG A 3 40.84 -53.88 -4.78
N LEU A 4 39.59 -54.04 -4.32
CA LEU A 4 38.49 -53.16 -4.66
C LEU A 4 38.66 -51.83 -3.90
N ALA A 5 38.89 -50.73 -4.63
CA ALA A 5 38.83 -49.39 -4.07
C ALA A 5 37.37 -48.92 -4.09
N ILE A 6 36.77 -48.78 -2.91
CA ILE A 6 35.42 -48.23 -2.76
C ILE A 6 35.55 -46.70 -2.75
N LEU A 7 35.11 -46.05 -3.83
CA LEU A 7 34.90 -44.60 -3.85
C LEU A 7 33.63 -44.28 -3.04
N ALA A 8 33.79 -43.66 -1.88
CA ALA A 8 32.68 -43.10 -1.12
C ALA A 8 32.20 -41.82 -1.81
N LEU A 9 30.99 -41.84 -2.36
CA LEU A 9 30.33 -40.67 -2.94
C LEU A 9 29.71 -39.86 -1.80
N ALA A 10 30.38 -38.77 -1.39
CA ALA A 10 29.84 -37.85 -0.39
C ALA A 10 28.77 -36.96 -1.04
N THR A 11 27.50 -37.18 -0.70
CA THR A 11 26.40 -36.27 -1.04
C THR A 11 26.47 -35.03 -0.16
N LEU A 12 26.93 -33.89 -0.71
CA LEU A 12 26.73 -32.59 -0.07
C LEU A 12 25.25 -32.23 -0.14
N LEU A 13 24.54 -32.40 0.97
CA LEU A 13 23.24 -31.77 1.18
C LEU A 13 23.48 -30.27 1.43
N ALA A 14 23.41 -29.48 0.36
CA ALA A 14 23.35 -28.03 0.49
C ALA A 14 22.05 -27.67 1.22
N SER A 15 22.17 -27.36 2.51
CA SER A 15 21.07 -26.82 3.30
C SER A 15 20.90 -25.37 2.88
N THR A 16 19.96 -25.09 1.98
CA THR A 16 19.50 -23.72 1.76
C THR A 16 18.75 -23.28 3.00
N THR A 17 19.45 -22.57 3.91
CA THR A 17 18.76 -21.80 4.92
C THR A 17 18.01 -20.70 4.20
N ALA A 18 16.71 -20.92 3.91
CA ALA A 18 15.83 -19.88 3.44
C ALA A 18 15.91 -18.74 4.46
N GLN A 19 16.53 -17.63 4.08
CA GLN A 19 16.63 -16.46 4.93
C GLN A 19 15.21 -15.90 5.00
N ASN A 20 14.52 -16.25 6.08
CA ASN A 20 13.13 -15.88 6.35
C ASN A 20 13.08 -14.37 6.63
N THR A 21 13.30 -13.57 5.59
CA THR A 21 13.33 -12.12 5.70
C THR A 21 11.89 -11.64 5.68
N THR A 22 11.47 -11.08 6.81
CA THR A 22 10.18 -10.43 6.95
C THR A 22 9.96 -9.40 5.84
N LEU A 23 8.87 -9.57 5.08
CA LEU A 23 8.43 -8.58 4.10
C LEU A 23 7.99 -7.29 4.80
N ARG A 24 8.33 -6.15 4.20
CA ARG A 24 7.97 -4.82 4.71
C ARG A 24 6.85 -4.23 3.87
N TYR A 25 5.78 -3.82 4.53
CA TYR A 25 4.61 -3.24 3.90
C TYR A 25 4.41 -1.80 4.39
N MET A 26 4.31 -0.85 3.47
CA MET A 26 4.05 0.55 3.77
C MET A 26 2.62 0.94 3.39
N PRO A 27 1.73 1.19 4.38
CA PRO A 27 0.49 1.91 4.16
C PRO A 27 0.79 3.39 3.92
N PHE A 28 0.72 3.87 2.68
CA PHE A 28 1.04 5.25 2.31
C PHE A 28 -0.22 6.03 1.92
N GLY A 29 -0.42 7.22 2.49
CA GLY A 29 -1.59 8.03 2.15
C GLY A 29 -1.76 9.32 2.97
N ASP A 30 -3.00 9.79 2.98
CA ASP A 30 -3.42 10.97 3.74
C ASP A 30 -4.09 10.56 5.08
N SER A 31 -5.01 11.39 5.58
CA SER A 31 -5.79 11.10 6.80
C SER A 31 -6.59 9.81 6.70
N ILE A 32 -7.01 9.40 5.50
CA ILE A 32 -7.75 8.15 5.29
C ILE A 32 -6.86 6.92 5.55
N THR A 33 -5.54 7.09 5.48
CA THR A 33 -4.56 6.09 5.94
C THR A 33 -4.20 6.31 7.41
N GLU A 34 -3.93 7.55 7.83
CA GLU A 34 -3.39 7.85 9.17
C GLU A 34 -4.39 7.58 10.30
N ILE A 35 -5.60 8.14 10.23
CA ILE A 35 -6.49 8.28 11.39
C ILE A 35 -7.74 7.40 11.28
N ILE A 36 -7.55 6.19 10.76
CA ILE A 36 -8.61 5.25 10.37
C ILE A 36 -8.19 3.81 10.68
N CYS A 37 -9.14 2.87 10.76
CA CYS A 37 -8.91 1.53 11.31
C CYS A 37 -8.83 0.39 10.29
N TRP A 38 -8.93 0.66 8.98
CA TRP A 38 -8.74 -0.40 7.98
C TRP A 38 -7.36 -1.07 8.08
N ARG A 39 -6.31 -0.37 8.53
CA ARG A 39 -4.96 -0.94 8.75
C ARG A 39 -4.94 -2.00 9.84
N SER A 40 -5.59 -1.75 10.98
CA SER A 40 -5.75 -2.74 12.05
C SER A 40 -6.53 -3.96 11.55
N LYS A 41 -7.64 -3.74 10.83
CA LYS A 41 -8.42 -4.83 10.26
C LYS A 41 -7.60 -5.66 9.25
N LEU A 42 -6.79 -5.01 8.42
CA LEU A 42 -5.91 -5.68 7.46
C LEU A 42 -4.84 -6.50 8.17
N TRP A 43 -4.16 -5.92 9.16
CA TRP A 43 -3.15 -6.61 9.96
C TRP A 43 -3.70 -7.86 10.62
N ASN A 44 -4.91 -7.79 11.18
CA ASN A 44 -5.59 -8.93 11.79
C ASN A 44 -5.89 -10.04 10.78
N GLN A 45 -6.31 -9.71 9.55
CA GLN A 45 -6.53 -10.72 8.51
C GLN A 45 -5.22 -11.39 8.05
N LEU A 46 -4.09 -10.66 8.06
CA LEU A 46 -2.79 -11.25 7.74
C LEU A 46 -2.35 -12.31 8.76
N GLN A 47 -2.81 -12.23 10.01
CA GLN A 47 -2.43 -13.19 11.07
C GLN A 47 -2.86 -14.63 10.76
N SER A 48 -3.88 -14.82 9.92
CA SER A 48 -4.31 -16.15 9.45
C SER A 48 -3.64 -16.62 8.15
N THR A 49 -2.58 -15.94 7.70
CA THR A 49 -1.87 -16.25 6.45
C THR A 49 -0.39 -16.53 6.71
N PRO A 50 0.36 -17.08 5.73
CA PRO A 50 1.82 -17.18 5.82
C PRO A 50 2.55 -15.85 6.00
N TYR A 51 1.86 -14.72 5.79
CA TYR A 51 2.38 -13.36 5.91
C TYR A 51 2.07 -12.69 7.26
N ALA A 52 1.71 -13.47 8.28
CA ALA A 52 1.45 -12.96 9.64
C ALA A 52 2.63 -12.15 10.22
N ALA A 53 3.85 -12.48 9.81
CA ALA A 53 5.08 -11.82 10.24
C ALA A 53 5.39 -10.51 9.50
N THR A 54 4.59 -10.10 8.51
CA THR A 54 4.82 -8.86 7.73
C THR A 54 4.99 -7.65 8.66
N ASN A 55 6.10 -6.94 8.48
CA ASN A 55 6.41 -5.72 9.22
C ASN A 55 5.76 -4.53 8.52
N PHE A 56 4.87 -3.82 9.20
CA PHE A 56 4.38 -2.56 8.65
C PHE A 56 5.47 -1.52 8.87
N VAL A 57 5.64 -0.59 7.94
CA VAL A 57 6.71 0.41 8.01
C VAL A 57 6.20 1.79 7.65
N GLY A 58 6.78 2.80 8.28
CA GLY A 58 6.52 4.21 8.02
C GLY A 58 6.84 5.07 9.24
N SER A 59 6.84 6.38 9.07
CA SER A 59 7.20 7.32 10.13
C SER A 59 6.08 7.54 11.17
N GLY A 60 4.83 7.28 10.79
CA GLY A 60 3.65 7.47 11.63
C GLY A 60 3.23 6.22 12.39
N LYS A 61 2.66 6.42 13.59
CA LYS A 61 2.03 5.35 14.41
C LYS A 61 0.60 5.69 14.83
N THR A 62 0.07 6.82 14.33
CA THR A 62 -1.23 7.36 14.70
C THR A 62 -2.37 6.46 14.19
N GLU A 63 -3.52 6.54 14.86
CA GLU A 63 -4.80 5.91 14.53
C GLU A 63 -5.94 6.66 15.24
N ASN A 64 -7.20 6.42 14.86
CA ASN A 64 -8.35 7.01 15.56
C ASN A 64 -9.26 5.94 16.18
N ASN A 65 -9.03 5.69 17.47
CA ASN A 65 -9.87 4.86 18.33
C ASN A 65 -10.13 3.44 17.77
N CYS A 66 -9.12 2.81 17.18
CA CYS A 66 -9.23 1.46 16.61
C CYS A 66 -9.34 0.35 17.65
N LYS A 67 -9.18 0.68 18.95
CA LYS A 67 -9.25 -0.20 20.16
C LYS A 67 -8.25 -1.35 20.19
N ASP A 68 -7.76 -1.79 19.04
CA ASP A 68 -6.74 -2.80 18.88
C ASP A 68 -5.37 -2.21 19.23
N THR A 69 -4.78 -2.76 20.29
CA THR A 69 -3.45 -2.35 20.78
C THR A 69 -2.35 -3.31 20.35
N LYS A 70 -2.67 -4.37 19.59
CA LYS A 70 -1.74 -5.44 19.23
C LYS A 70 -1.24 -5.34 17.81
N TYR A 71 -1.98 -4.68 16.92
CA TYR A 71 -1.56 -4.55 15.53
C TYR A 71 -0.35 -3.64 15.37
N ASP A 72 0.44 -3.92 14.33
CA ASP A 72 1.54 -3.06 13.92
C ASP A 72 0.99 -1.74 13.36
N ARG A 73 1.29 -0.64 14.06
CA ARG A 73 0.70 0.68 13.80
C ARG A 73 1.47 1.50 12.78
N ASP A 74 2.64 1.03 12.37
CA ASP A 74 3.53 1.78 11.51
C ASP A 74 2.87 2.05 10.15
N ASN A 75 2.94 3.30 9.72
CA ASN A 75 2.34 3.78 8.48
C ASN A 75 2.98 5.07 7.99
N GLU A 76 2.76 5.38 6.73
CA GLU A 76 3.17 6.63 6.09
C GLU A 76 1.91 7.43 5.68
N GLY A 77 0.94 7.50 6.58
CA GLY A 77 -0.26 8.32 6.46
C GLY A 77 -0.03 9.71 7.05
N HIS A 78 -0.43 10.75 6.32
CA HIS A 78 -0.24 12.14 6.74
C HIS A 78 -1.51 12.98 6.55
N SER A 79 -2.21 13.27 7.65
CA SER A 79 -3.47 14.02 7.63
C SER A 79 -3.28 15.40 7.02
N GLY A 80 -4.15 15.69 6.04
CA GLY A 80 -4.15 16.95 5.31
C GLY A 80 -3.09 17.08 4.22
N PHE A 81 -2.20 16.09 4.03
CA PHE A 81 -1.18 16.18 2.99
C PHE A 81 -1.77 15.95 1.60
N LEU A 82 -1.21 16.66 0.62
CA LEU A 82 -1.55 16.57 -0.79
C LEU A 82 -0.52 15.71 -1.53
N ALA A 83 -0.98 14.92 -2.49
CA ALA A 83 -0.11 14.14 -3.37
C ALA A 83 0.89 15.04 -4.11
N ILE A 84 0.40 16.18 -4.62
CA ILE A 84 1.22 17.16 -5.35
C ILE A 84 2.33 17.72 -4.46
N ASP A 85 2.03 18.05 -3.21
CA ASP A 85 3.02 18.59 -2.29
C ASP A 85 4.07 17.55 -1.90
N ILE A 86 3.64 16.32 -1.57
CA ILE A 86 4.55 15.21 -1.27
C ILE A 86 5.52 14.99 -2.43
N ALA A 87 4.99 14.95 -3.66
CA ALA A 87 5.77 14.72 -4.86
C ALA A 87 6.75 15.87 -5.14
N ASN A 88 6.30 17.12 -5.02
CA ASN A 88 7.13 18.29 -5.34
C ASN A 88 8.19 18.56 -4.27
N LYS A 89 7.91 18.26 -3.00
CA LYS A 89 8.86 18.40 -1.89
C LYS A 89 9.78 17.18 -1.73
N GLY A 90 9.60 16.13 -2.54
CA GLY A 90 10.42 14.92 -2.50
C GLY A 90 10.31 14.13 -1.19
N GLN A 91 9.23 14.28 -0.43
CA GLN A 91 9.14 13.76 0.95
C GLN A 91 9.21 12.23 0.99
N LEU A 92 8.61 11.56 -0.01
CA LEU A 92 8.58 10.10 -0.10
C LEU A 92 9.98 9.47 -0.21
N GLU A 93 10.97 10.18 -0.77
CA GLU A 93 12.34 9.68 -0.86
C GLU A 93 12.94 9.49 0.54
N GLY A 94 12.80 10.50 1.41
CA GLY A 94 13.27 10.45 2.79
C GLY A 94 12.57 9.36 3.59
N TRP A 95 11.25 9.22 3.41
CA TRP A 95 10.45 8.19 4.09
C TRP A 95 10.85 6.78 3.68
N LEU A 96 11.00 6.51 2.37
CA LEU A 96 11.43 5.20 1.89
C LEU A 96 12.90 4.89 2.22
N LYS A 97 13.75 5.91 2.38
CA LYS A 97 15.13 5.71 2.86
C LYS A 97 15.16 5.29 4.33
N ALA A 98 14.34 5.92 5.17
CA ALA A 98 14.25 5.59 6.60
C ALA A 98 13.49 4.28 6.85
N ASN A 99 12.45 4.03 6.06
CA ASN A 99 11.50 2.92 6.20
C ASN A 99 11.34 2.21 4.84
N PRO A 100 12.33 1.42 4.40
CA PRO A 100 12.25 0.86 3.05
C PRO A 100 11.18 -0.24 2.98
N ALA A 101 10.48 -0.30 1.85
CA ALA A 101 9.30 -1.14 1.65
C ALA A 101 9.49 -2.14 0.50
N ASP A 102 8.81 -3.28 0.62
CA ASP A 102 8.70 -4.30 -0.43
C ASP A 102 7.33 -4.20 -1.13
N VAL A 103 6.29 -3.95 -0.32
CA VAL A 103 4.91 -3.68 -0.76
C VAL A 103 4.51 -2.28 -0.30
N ILE A 104 3.83 -1.52 -1.13
CA ILE A 104 3.26 -0.22 -0.77
C ILE A 104 1.83 -0.09 -1.28
N THR A 105 0.93 0.40 -0.44
CA THR A 105 -0.42 0.82 -0.86
C THR A 105 -0.49 2.33 -0.87
N MET A 106 -1.06 2.93 -1.91
CA MET A 106 -1.23 4.38 -2.03
C MET A 106 -2.71 4.76 -2.10
N HIS A 107 -3.16 5.57 -1.15
CA HIS A 107 -4.46 6.25 -1.18
C HIS A 107 -4.25 7.76 -0.93
N LEU A 108 -4.23 8.54 -2.00
CA LEU A 108 -3.95 9.98 -1.99
C LEU A 108 -4.80 10.71 -3.03
N GLY A 109 -4.92 12.03 -2.91
CA GLY A 109 -5.66 12.87 -3.87
C GLY A 109 -6.95 13.46 -3.31
N THR A 110 -7.42 12.97 -2.16
CA THR A 110 -8.58 13.53 -1.45
C THR A 110 -8.34 14.99 -1.12
N ASN A 111 -7.20 15.31 -0.48
CA ASN A 111 -6.87 16.68 -0.06
C ASN A 111 -6.56 17.58 -1.25
N ASP A 112 -5.95 17.05 -2.31
CA ASP A 112 -5.69 17.81 -3.54
C ASP A 112 -7.00 18.36 -4.11
N ILE A 113 -8.07 17.56 -4.10
CA ILE A 113 -9.40 17.96 -4.56
C ILE A 113 -10.13 18.82 -3.53
N VAL A 114 -10.26 18.34 -2.29
CA VAL A 114 -11.14 18.95 -1.28
C VAL A 114 -10.59 20.26 -0.75
N GLN A 115 -9.29 20.33 -0.46
CA GLN A 115 -8.70 21.51 0.18
C GLN A 115 -8.26 22.57 -0.83
N GLN A 116 -7.78 22.14 -2.00
CA GLN A 116 -7.10 23.02 -2.95
C GLN A 116 -7.70 22.97 -4.36
N ASN A 117 -8.74 22.17 -4.59
CA ASN A 117 -9.42 22.02 -5.88
C ASN A 117 -8.45 21.82 -7.06
N LYS A 118 -7.35 21.09 -6.86
CA LYS A 118 -6.30 20.85 -7.86
C LYS A 118 -6.84 20.14 -9.09
N ALA A 119 -6.26 20.40 -10.26
CA ALA A 119 -6.68 19.75 -11.49
C ALA A 119 -6.33 18.25 -11.45
N VAL A 120 -7.19 17.40 -12.02
CA VAL A 120 -6.96 15.94 -12.05
C VAL A 120 -5.64 15.59 -12.74
N GLY A 121 -5.29 16.30 -13.81
CA GLY A 121 -4.01 16.12 -14.51
C GLY A 121 -2.78 16.35 -13.62
N ASP A 122 -2.83 17.35 -12.73
CA ASP A 122 -1.72 17.64 -11.81
C ASP A 122 -1.56 16.55 -10.75
N ILE A 123 -2.67 16.00 -10.26
CA ILE A 123 -2.68 14.88 -9.31
C ILE A 123 -2.08 13.63 -9.96
N ILE A 124 -2.48 13.32 -11.20
CA ILE A 124 -1.94 12.19 -11.96
C ILE A 124 -0.44 12.38 -12.25
N ALA A 125 0.00 13.60 -12.59
CA ALA A 125 1.42 13.90 -12.77
C ALA A 125 2.21 13.70 -11.45
N ALA A 126 1.64 14.11 -10.32
CA ALA A 126 2.22 13.87 -9.00
C ALA A 126 2.32 12.37 -8.69
N PHE A 127 1.28 11.58 -8.97
CA PHE A 127 1.34 10.13 -8.82
C PHE A 127 2.47 9.52 -9.66
N GLY A 128 2.67 9.98 -10.90
CA GLY A 128 3.80 9.55 -11.74
C GLY A 128 5.17 9.78 -11.09
N LYS A 129 5.36 10.94 -10.45
CA LYS A 129 6.58 11.24 -9.68
C LYS A 129 6.72 10.30 -8.48
N LEU A 130 5.65 10.06 -7.72
CA LEU A 130 5.66 9.16 -6.56
C LEU A 130 6.03 7.73 -6.96
N ILE A 131 5.46 7.19 -8.05
CA ILE A 131 5.82 5.87 -8.59
C ILE A 131 7.30 5.82 -8.98
N THR A 132 7.84 6.90 -9.55
CA THR A 132 9.26 7.00 -9.89
C THR A 132 10.12 6.91 -8.63
N THR A 133 9.77 7.64 -7.57
CA THR A 133 10.46 7.58 -6.27
C THR A 133 10.38 6.18 -5.63
N MET A 134 9.20 5.54 -5.65
CA MET A 134 9.02 4.17 -5.16
C MET A 134 9.97 3.19 -5.86
N ARG A 135 10.03 3.24 -7.19
CA ARG A 135 10.89 2.36 -8.00
C ARG A 135 12.38 2.69 -7.87
N ALA A 136 12.74 3.94 -7.63
CA ALA A 136 14.11 4.32 -7.33
C ALA A 136 14.58 3.75 -5.99
N SER A 137 13.70 3.66 -4.99
CA SER A 137 13.99 3.03 -3.70
C SER A 137 14.08 1.50 -3.79
N ASN A 138 13.14 0.87 -4.49
CA ASN A 138 13.14 -0.57 -4.73
C ASN A 138 12.63 -0.84 -6.16
N PRO A 139 13.50 -1.23 -7.11
CA PRO A 139 13.13 -1.49 -8.49
C PRO A 139 12.11 -2.62 -8.67
N ARG A 140 11.88 -3.46 -7.65
CA ARG A 140 10.91 -4.55 -7.64
C ARG A 140 9.72 -4.31 -6.71
N MET A 141 9.53 -3.08 -6.23
CA MET A 141 8.45 -2.76 -5.30
C MET A 141 7.10 -3.14 -5.89
N LYS A 142 6.28 -3.79 -5.07
CA LYS A 142 4.92 -4.23 -5.39
C LYS A 142 3.95 -3.12 -4.98
N ILE A 143 3.30 -2.48 -5.95
CA ILE A 143 2.57 -1.23 -5.73
C ILE A 143 1.07 -1.48 -5.90
N VAL A 144 0.28 -1.09 -4.91
CA VAL A 144 -1.19 -1.12 -4.99
C VAL A 144 -1.73 0.30 -4.90
N VAL A 145 -2.42 0.78 -5.93
CA VAL A 145 -2.99 2.14 -5.96
C VAL A 145 -4.50 2.06 -5.83
N ALA A 146 -5.08 2.83 -4.91
CA ALA A 146 -6.52 2.93 -4.79
C ALA A 146 -7.09 3.96 -5.76
N LYS A 147 -8.21 3.62 -6.41
CA LYS A 147 -9.25 4.61 -6.68
C LYS A 147 -9.79 5.10 -5.33
N ILE A 148 -10.03 6.39 -5.21
CA ILE A 148 -10.35 7.09 -3.96
C ILE A 148 -11.81 6.84 -3.58
N ILE A 149 -12.09 6.64 -2.29
CA ILE A 149 -13.46 6.52 -1.75
C ILE A 149 -14.31 7.76 -2.11
N PRO A 150 -15.64 7.66 -2.22
CA PRO A 150 -16.49 8.83 -2.37
C PRO A 150 -16.43 9.72 -1.14
N ILE A 151 -16.75 11.00 -1.32
CA ILE A 151 -16.84 12.01 -0.25
C ILE A 151 -18.22 12.68 -0.29
N ALA A 152 -18.76 13.03 0.87
CA ALA A 152 -20.10 13.61 1.04
C ALA A 152 -20.09 15.11 1.37
N ILE A 153 -18.92 15.77 1.31
CA ILE A 153 -18.79 17.21 1.52
C ILE A 153 -18.68 17.98 0.21
N GLY A 154 -19.29 19.17 0.18
CA GLY A 154 -19.26 20.08 -0.97
C GLY A 154 -19.76 19.40 -2.26
N ASN A 155 -19.27 19.89 -3.41
CA ASN A 155 -19.54 19.30 -4.73
C ASN A 155 -18.27 18.67 -5.33
N TYR A 156 -17.50 17.96 -4.51
CA TYR A 156 -16.19 17.42 -4.91
C TYR A 156 -16.25 15.99 -5.43
N ASN A 157 -17.31 15.23 -5.14
CA ASN A 157 -17.39 13.82 -5.51
C ASN A 157 -17.35 13.59 -7.03
N ALA A 158 -17.90 14.50 -7.84
CA ALA A 158 -17.77 14.46 -9.29
C ALA A 158 -16.29 14.52 -9.76
N LYS A 159 -15.46 15.30 -9.05
CA LYS A 159 -14.02 15.40 -9.34
C LYS A 159 -13.25 14.17 -8.84
N ILE A 160 -13.68 13.57 -7.73
CA ILE A 160 -13.17 12.26 -7.28
C ILE A 160 -13.44 11.18 -8.34
N GLN A 161 -14.64 11.16 -8.92
CA GLN A 161 -14.95 10.24 -10.03
C GLN A 161 -14.07 10.49 -11.26
N GLN A 162 -13.79 11.75 -11.60
CA GLN A 162 -12.86 12.08 -12.70
C GLN A 162 -11.43 11.59 -12.39
N LEU A 163 -10.94 11.78 -11.17
CA LEU A 163 -9.64 11.26 -10.74
C LEU A 163 -9.62 9.72 -10.84
N ASN A 164 -10.65 9.05 -10.32
CA ASN A 164 -10.78 7.60 -10.36
C ASN A 164 -10.82 7.04 -11.78
N ALA A 165 -11.45 7.75 -12.72
CA ALA A 165 -11.45 7.40 -14.14
C ALA A 165 -10.05 7.54 -14.77
N ALA A 166 -9.25 8.52 -14.31
CA ALA A 166 -7.90 8.74 -14.81
C ALA A 166 -6.85 7.76 -14.23
N ILE A 167 -7.04 7.27 -13.00
CA ILE A 167 -6.08 6.37 -12.32
C ILE A 167 -5.85 5.07 -13.10
N THR A 168 -6.90 4.43 -13.61
CA THR A 168 -6.77 3.14 -14.29
C THR A 168 -5.87 3.17 -15.54
N PRO A 169 -6.15 4.02 -16.56
CA PRO A 169 -5.28 4.08 -17.75
C PRO A 169 -3.89 4.60 -17.42
N TRP A 170 -3.75 5.54 -16.46
CA TRP A 170 -2.45 6.01 -15.98
C TRP A 170 -1.59 4.88 -15.40
N ALA A 171 -2.14 4.09 -14.49
CA ALA A 171 -1.42 2.98 -13.86
C ALA A 171 -1.05 1.90 -14.89
N GLN A 172 -1.96 1.58 -15.82
CA GLN A 172 -1.69 0.65 -16.92
C GLN A 172 -0.52 1.11 -17.79
N GLY A 173 -0.45 2.40 -18.13
CA GLY A 173 0.63 2.97 -18.93
C GLY A 173 2.00 2.97 -18.26
N LEU A 174 2.05 2.81 -16.92
CA LEU A 174 3.29 2.75 -16.14
C LEU A 174 3.60 1.35 -15.62
N ASN A 175 2.75 0.36 -15.86
CA ASN A 175 2.89 -0.95 -15.25
C ASN A 175 4.14 -1.68 -15.78
N LYS A 176 4.88 -2.33 -14.87
CA LYS A 176 6.08 -3.13 -15.19
C LYS A 176 5.99 -4.47 -14.49
N THR A 177 6.44 -5.55 -15.10
CA THR A 177 6.31 -6.89 -14.51
C THR A 177 7.13 -7.03 -13.24
N GLU A 178 8.34 -6.46 -13.19
CA GLU A 178 9.20 -6.49 -12.01
C GLU A 178 8.70 -5.60 -10.85
N SER A 179 8.01 -4.49 -11.17
CA SER A 179 7.37 -3.58 -10.21
C SER A 179 5.93 -3.29 -10.66
N PRO A 180 5.03 -4.27 -10.45
CA PRO A 180 3.65 -4.16 -10.89
C PRO A 180 2.90 -3.10 -10.08
N ILE A 181 1.96 -2.45 -10.76
CA ILE A 181 0.98 -1.53 -10.21
C ILE A 181 -0.38 -2.21 -10.35
N TRP A 182 -0.99 -2.57 -9.22
CA TRP A 182 -2.38 -3.03 -9.19
C TRP A 182 -3.29 -1.88 -8.76
N VAL A 183 -4.31 -1.60 -9.55
CA VAL A 183 -5.34 -0.65 -9.16
C VAL A 183 -6.45 -1.38 -8.44
N VAL A 184 -6.83 -0.90 -7.26
CA VAL A 184 -7.99 -1.39 -6.49
C VAL A 184 -9.09 -0.34 -6.45
N ASP A 185 -10.35 -0.78 -6.44
CA ASP A 185 -11.51 0.09 -6.47
C ASP A 185 -12.08 0.27 -5.06
N GLN A 186 -11.66 1.31 -4.33
CA GLN A 186 -12.24 1.64 -3.03
C GLN A 186 -13.54 2.44 -3.15
N TYR A 187 -13.92 2.85 -4.36
CA TYR A 187 -15.09 3.70 -4.59
C TYR A 187 -16.37 2.86 -4.70
N THR A 188 -16.34 1.81 -5.53
CA THR A 188 -17.53 1.02 -5.85
C THR A 188 -18.01 0.23 -4.62
N GLY A 189 -19.28 0.41 -4.26
CA GLY A 189 -19.88 -0.24 -3.08
C GLY A 189 -19.66 0.51 -1.75
N PHE A 190 -18.91 1.61 -1.77
CA PHE A 190 -18.77 2.53 -0.65
C PHE A 190 -19.90 3.57 -0.69
N ASP A 191 -20.61 3.73 0.42
CA ASP A 191 -21.73 4.64 0.60
C ASP A 191 -21.29 5.84 1.43
N ALA A 192 -21.12 7.00 0.78
CA ALA A 192 -20.61 8.20 1.44
C ALA A 192 -21.51 8.70 2.59
N ALA A 193 -22.80 8.38 2.59
CA ALA A 193 -23.73 8.77 3.65
C ALA A 193 -23.68 7.82 4.86
N ALA A 194 -23.47 6.53 4.62
CA ALA A 194 -23.51 5.51 5.67
C ALA A 194 -22.12 5.12 6.21
N ASP A 195 -21.07 5.27 5.40
CA ASP A 195 -19.75 4.72 5.68
C ASP A 195 -18.71 5.80 6.08
N LEU A 196 -19.08 7.08 6.06
CA LEU A 196 -18.25 8.19 6.51
C LEU A 196 -18.76 8.73 7.86
N ARG A 197 -17.86 9.23 8.70
CA ARG A 197 -18.21 9.86 9.99
C ARG A 197 -18.42 11.37 9.91
N ASP A 198 -17.78 12.03 8.95
CA ASP A 198 -17.75 13.49 8.78
C ASP A 198 -17.87 13.92 7.31
N GLY A 199 -18.25 12.99 6.44
CA GLY A 199 -18.34 13.19 5.00
C GLY A 199 -17.01 13.14 4.25
N VAL A 200 -15.89 12.83 4.93
CA VAL A 200 -14.59 12.56 4.28
C VAL A 200 -13.98 11.26 4.78
N HIS A 201 -13.99 11.05 6.10
CA HIS A 201 -13.27 9.95 6.74
C HIS A 201 -14.17 8.75 6.99
N PRO A 202 -13.71 7.53 6.70
CA PRO A 202 -14.43 6.30 7.04
C PRO A 202 -14.82 6.22 8.52
N ASN A 203 -15.99 5.63 8.76
CA ASN A 203 -16.34 5.03 10.03
C ASN A 203 -16.01 3.52 10.00
N ASP A 204 -16.37 2.78 11.05
CA ASP A 204 -16.05 1.34 11.16
C ASP A 204 -16.60 0.49 9.99
N LYS A 205 -17.80 0.83 9.46
CA LYS A 205 -18.37 0.15 8.28
C LYS A 205 -17.61 0.48 7.01
N GLY A 206 -17.20 1.74 6.86
CA GLY A 206 -16.31 2.15 5.78
C GLY A 206 -14.98 1.40 5.84
N ASP A 207 -14.42 1.22 7.03
CA ASP A 207 -13.18 0.46 7.22
C ASP A 207 -13.33 -1.02 6.87
N GLU A 208 -14.45 -1.63 7.20
CA GLU A 208 -14.77 -2.99 6.78
C GLU A 208 -14.88 -3.13 5.26
N LYS A 209 -15.42 -2.12 4.57
CA LYS A 209 -15.46 -2.12 3.10
C LYS A 209 -14.07 -1.91 2.51
N MET A 210 -13.29 -0.98 3.06
CA MET A 210 -11.93 -0.72 2.59
C MET A 210 -11.02 -1.94 2.74
N VAL A 211 -11.09 -2.64 3.87
CA VAL A 211 -10.25 -3.84 4.08
C VAL A 211 -10.64 -4.99 3.17
N LYS A 212 -11.94 -5.16 2.83
CA LYS A 212 -12.39 -6.18 1.86
C LYS A 212 -11.76 -6.00 0.48
N VAL A 213 -11.43 -4.77 0.12
CA VAL A 213 -10.75 -4.43 -1.14
C VAL A 213 -9.23 -4.51 -0.97
N TRP A 214 -8.68 -3.95 0.11
CA TRP A 214 -7.23 -3.90 0.33
C TRP A 214 -6.63 -5.29 0.55
N PHE A 215 -7.23 -6.10 1.41
CA PHE A 215 -6.65 -7.37 1.85
C PHE A 215 -6.25 -8.31 0.70
N PRO A 216 -7.14 -8.67 -0.25
CA PRO A 216 -6.75 -9.58 -1.33
C PRO A 216 -5.63 -9.01 -2.23
N ALA A 217 -5.60 -7.69 -2.44
CA ALA A 217 -4.56 -7.06 -3.24
C ALA A 217 -3.21 -7.01 -2.51
N VAL A 218 -3.21 -6.69 -1.22
CA VAL A 218 -2.00 -6.69 -0.39
C VAL A 218 -1.46 -8.12 -0.22
N LEU A 219 -2.34 -9.10 0.01
CA LEU A 219 -1.94 -10.51 0.10
C LEU A 219 -1.24 -10.96 -1.19
N ARG A 220 -1.84 -10.68 -2.36
CA ARG A 220 -1.20 -10.95 -3.65
C ARG A 220 0.15 -10.24 -3.80
N ALA A 221 0.25 -8.97 -3.38
CA ALA A 221 1.49 -8.22 -3.48
C ALA A 221 2.59 -8.82 -2.58
N LEU A 222 2.24 -9.29 -1.38
CA LEU A 222 3.15 -10.00 -0.47
C LEU A 222 3.58 -11.35 -1.04
N GLU A 223 2.67 -12.09 -1.69
CA GLU A 223 3.00 -13.32 -2.41
C GLU A 223 4.03 -13.10 -3.53
N GLU A 224 3.82 -12.09 -4.37
CA GLU A 224 4.76 -11.75 -5.44
C GLU A 224 6.10 -11.26 -4.90
N ALA A 225 6.11 -10.46 -3.83
CA ALA A 225 7.35 -10.02 -3.19
C ALA A 225 8.11 -11.19 -2.54
N GLY A 226 7.41 -12.15 -1.93
CA GLY A 226 8.01 -13.31 -1.28
C GLY A 226 8.73 -14.24 -2.26
N LYS A 227 8.20 -14.42 -3.47
CA LYS A 227 8.82 -15.23 -4.54
C LYS A 227 10.20 -14.73 -4.96
N GLU A 228 10.48 -13.44 -4.78
CA GLU A 228 11.76 -12.82 -5.17
C GLU A 228 12.82 -12.85 -4.07
N ARG A 229 12.46 -13.33 -2.88
CA ARG A 229 13.34 -13.43 -1.71
C ARG A 229 13.75 -14.87 -1.37
N GLY A 230 13.12 -15.87 -1.98
CA GLY A 230 13.52 -17.28 -1.92
C GLY A 230 14.47 -17.65 -3.06
#